data_AF-A0A5C4ME42-F1
#
_entry.id   AF-A0A5C4ME42-F1
#
_cell.length_a   1.000
_cell.length_b   1.000
_cell.length_c   1.000
_cell.angle_alpha   90.00
_cell.angle_beta   90.00
_cell.angle_gamma   90.00
#
_symmetry.space_group_name_H-M   'P 1'
#
loop_
_entity.id
_entity.type
_entity.pdbx_description
1 polymer ?
#
loop_
_entity_poly.entity_id
_entity_poly.type
_entity_poly.pdbx_seq_one_letter_code
_entity_poly.pdbx_strand_id
1 'polypeptide(L)'
;MPLVRRVREPYAGRWALPGGPVRRDEDLADTARRTLVATTALSPTYLEQLYTFGRAERSASGPRVISVVYWALVRPEEAERGIEDENVAWHPADRPPELAFDHRTIVSYALWRLRTKMEYSRIAQAFLGETFTLAQLRQVYEVVLQRTLDPANFRRQVEASGDVEPTGEYLVGGRHRPPKLYRHREANDLADNGPLTGL
;
A
#
# COMPACT_ATOMS: atom_id res chain seq x y z
N MET A 1 4.04 -5.26 -5.47
CA MET A 1 4.17 -5.59 -4.04
C MET A 1 5.34 -6.54 -3.87
N PRO A 2 6.19 -6.34 -2.85
CA PRO A 2 7.28 -7.26 -2.56
C PRO A 2 6.72 -8.57 -1.99
N LEU A 3 7.22 -9.70 -2.47
CA LEU A 3 6.94 -11.02 -1.94
C LEU A 3 8.24 -11.70 -1.55
N VAL A 4 8.15 -12.63 -0.61
CA VAL A 4 9.29 -13.40 -0.10
C VAL A 4 9.09 -14.87 -0.44
N ARG A 5 10.11 -15.50 -1.02
CA ARG A 5 10.09 -16.92 -1.34
C ARG A 5 10.40 -17.74 -0.07
N ARG A 6 9.54 -18.70 0.24
CA ARG A 6 9.70 -19.54 1.43
C ARG A 6 10.82 -20.55 1.24
N VAL A 7 11.74 -20.62 2.20
CA VAL A 7 12.85 -21.60 2.21
C VAL A 7 12.59 -22.79 3.14
N ARG A 8 11.41 -22.86 3.79
CA ARG A 8 11.04 -23.91 4.75
C ARG A 8 9.61 -24.38 4.54
N GLU A 9 9.36 -25.63 4.91
CA GLU A 9 8.01 -26.19 4.97
C GLU A 9 7.15 -25.55 6.09
N PRO A 10 5.81 -25.57 5.96
CA PRO A 10 5.07 -25.93 4.76
C PRO A 10 5.26 -24.90 3.63
N TYR A 11 5.01 -25.33 2.38
CA TYR A 11 5.01 -24.49 1.18
C TYR A 11 6.41 -23.97 0.78
N ALA A 12 7.46 -24.79 0.96
CA ALA A 12 8.79 -24.44 0.48
C ALA A 12 8.77 -24.13 -1.03
N GLY A 13 9.53 -23.11 -1.44
CA GLY A 13 9.62 -22.64 -2.83
C GLY A 13 8.47 -21.73 -3.29
N ARG A 14 7.36 -21.63 -2.54
CA ARG A 14 6.24 -20.72 -2.86
C ARG A 14 6.50 -19.30 -2.37
N TRP A 15 5.87 -18.33 -3.02
CA TRP A 15 5.91 -16.92 -2.61
C TRP A 15 4.96 -16.65 -1.45
N ALA A 16 5.29 -15.70 -0.60
CA ALA A 16 4.49 -15.31 0.56
C ALA A 16 4.57 -13.78 0.78
N LEU A 17 3.58 -13.23 1.49
CA LEU A 17 3.68 -11.88 2.00
C LEU A 17 4.79 -11.80 3.05
N PRO A 18 5.54 -10.69 3.12
CA PRO A 18 6.42 -10.38 4.25
C PRO A 18 5.66 -10.52 5.58
N GLY A 19 6.27 -11.17 6.55
CA GLY A 19 5.66 -11.38 7.85
C GLY A 19 6.43 -12.34 8.73
N GLY A 20 6.08 -12.39 10.01
CA GLY A 20 6.74 -13.22 10.99
C GLY A 20 6.01 -13.24 12.33
N PRO A 21 6.53 -13.99 13.30
CA PRO A 21 5.93 -14.07 14.63
C PRO A 21 6.04 -12.73 15.36
N VAL A 22 4.99 -12.43 16.14
CA VAL A 22 4.96 -11.36 17.13
C VAL A 22 5.85 -11.76 18.31
N ARG A 23 6.68 -10.83 18.79
CA ARG A 23 7.54 -11.03 19.97
C ARG A 23 6.79 -10.61 21.24
N ARG A 24 7.29 -11.02 22.40
CA ARG A 24 6.62 -10.71 23.69
C ARG A 24 6.75 -9.24 24.09
N ASP A 25 7.76 -8.57 23.56
CA ASP A 25 8.23 -7.23 23.88
C ASP A 25 8.01 -6.25 22.72
N GLU A 26 7.09 -6.55 21.80
CA GLU A 26 6.87 -5.79 20.57
C GLU A 26 5.39 -5.67 20.25
N ASP A 27 4.95 -4.46 19.91
CA ASP A 27 3.58 -4.22 19.45
C ASP A 27 3.34 -4.79 18.05
N LEU A 28 2.07 -4.87 17.66
CA LEU A 28 1.68 -5.43 16.36
C LEU A 28 2.21 -4.59 15.18
N ALA A 29 2.17 -3.27 15.30
CA ALA A 29 2.68 -2.37 14.27
C ALA A 29 4.21 -2.46 14.14
N ASP A 30 4.92 -2.54 15.26
CA ASP A 30 6.38 -2.72 15.27
C ASP A 30 6.78 -4.08 14.71
N THR A 31 6.04 -5.13 15.04
CA THR A 31 6.21 -6.46 14.44
C THR A 31 6.07 -6.39 12.92
N ALA A 32 5.04 -5.70 12.41
CA ALA A 32 4.83 -5.54 10.98
C ALA A 32 5.97 -4.73 10.32
N ARG A 33 6.43 -3.64 10.94
CA ARG A 33 7.59 -2.86 10.47
C ARG A 33 8.85 -3.70 10.43
N ARG A 34 9.21 -4.34 11.55
CA ARG A 34 10.43 -5.15 11.68
C ARG A 34 10.43 -6.29 10.67
N THR A 35 9.32 -7.02 10.54
CA THR A 35 9.26 -8.18 9.63
C THR A 35 9.33 -7.75 8.16
N LEU A 36 8.73 -6.61 7.80
CA LEU A 36 8.90 -6.00 6.49
C LEU A 36 10.36 -5.63 6.24
N VAL A 37 10.97 -4.82 7.11
CA VAL A 37 12.37 -4.38 6.97
C VAL A 37 13.33 -5.58 6.91
N ALA A 38 13.17 -6.57 7.79
CA ALA A 38 14.05 -7.72 7.85
C ALA A 38 13.98 -8.60 6.58
N THR A 39 12.88 -8.56 5.84
CA THR A 39 12.69 -9.38 4.65
C THR A 39 12.87 -8.63 3.34
N THR A 40 12.68 -7.31 3.32
CA THR A 40 12.70 -6.53 2.08
C THR A 40 13.58 -5.28 2.14
N ALA A 41 14.16 -4.94 3.29
CA ALA A 41 14.81 -3.66 3.60
C ALA A 41 13.90 -2.41 3.44
N LEU A 42 12.61 -2.59 3.16
CA LEU A 42 11.68 -1.47 2.99
C LEU A 42 11.26 -0.91 4.35
N SER A 43 11.46 0.39 4.52
CA SER A 43 11.04 1.15 5.71
C SER A 43 9.98 2.18 5.31
N PRO A 44 8.71 1.76 5.12
CA PRO A 44 7.66 2.65 4.66
C PRO A 44 7.32 3.69 5.72
N THR A 45 7.14 4.93 5.28
CA THR A 45 6.70 6.01 6.16
C THR A 45 5.29 5.76 6.69
N TYR A 46 4.43 5.15 5.87
CA TYR A 46 3.05 4.85 6.21
C TYR A 46 2.80 3.34 6.38
N LEU A 47 2.14 3.01 7.48
CA LEU A 47 1.71 1.66 7.83
C LEU A 47 0.39 1.74 8.60
N GLU A 48 -0.61 0.97 8.19
CA GLU A 48 -1.92 0.91 8.86
C GLU A 48 -2.43 -0.53 8.89
N GLN A 49 -3.17 -0.86 9.96
CA GLN A 49 -3.75 -2.20 10.10
C GLN A 49 -4.93 -2.37 9.13
N LEU A 50 -4.86 -3.39 8.28
CA LEU A 50 -5.88 -3.71 7.30
C LEU A 50 -7.01 -4.55 7.90
N TYR A 51 -6.67 -5.75 8.39
CA TYR A 51 -7.63 -6.73 8.89
C TYR A 51 -6.93 -7.87 9.64
N THR A 52 -7.69 -8.65 10.42
CA THR A 52 -7.20 -9.83 11.13
C THR A 52 -7.78 -11.10 10.53
N PHE A 53 -6.91 -12.00 10.06
CA PHE A 53 -7.27 -13.27 9.45
C PHE A 53 -7.03 -14.41 10.43
N GLY A 54 -8.11 -15.11 10.79
CA GLY A 54 -8.09 -16.13 11.83
C GLY A 54 -8.95 -17.36 11.54
N ARG A 55 -9.24 -17.71 10.27
CA ARG A 55 -9.98 -18.95 9.94
C ARG A 55 -9.28 -20.17 10.55
N ALA A 56 -10.03 -21.17 11.03
CA ALA A 56 -9.45 -22.30 11.75
C ALA A 56 -8.51 -23.14 10.88
N GLU A 57 -8.83 -23.26 9.60
CA GLU A 57 -8.14 -24.13 8.63
C GLU A 57 -6.89 -23.48 8.02
N ARG A 58 -6.65 -22.19 8.26
CA ARG A 58 -5.52 -21.47 7.65
C ARG A 58 -4.15 -21.97 8.08
N SER A 59 -4.11 -22.68 9.21
CA SER A 59 -2.92 -23.38 9.72
C SER A 59 -3.24 -24.85 10.00
N ALA A 60 -3.82 -25.54 9.02
CA ALA A 60 -4.25 -26.93 9.17
C ALA A 60 -3.13 -27.91 9.59
N SER A 61 -1.88 -27.60 9.25
CA SER A 61 -0.72 -28.45 9.52
C SER A 61 0.11 -28.03 10.74
N GLY A 62 -0.37 -27.07 11.55
CA GLY A 62 0.41 -26.48 12.63
C GLY A 62 -0.42 -25.92 13.78
N PRO A 63 0.20 -25.18 14.71
CA PRO A 63 -0.53 -24.49 15.77
C PRO A 63 -1.46 -23.44 15.17
N ARG A 64 -2.56 -23.12 15.86
CA ARG A 64 -3.49 -22.08 15.41
C ARG A 64 -2.76 -20.75 15.22
N VAL A 65 -2.80 -20.20 14.00
CA VAL A 65 -2.21 -18.89 13.67
C VAL A 65 -3.32 -17.89 13.38
N ILE A 66 -3.26 -16.75 14.06
CA ILE A 66 -4.01 -15.54 13.73
C ILE A 66 -3.00 -14.57 13.10
N SER A 67 -3.32 -14.05 11.92
CA SER A 67 -2.47 -13.07 11.23
C SER A 67 -3.14 -11.71 11.25
N VAL A 68 -2.53 -10.76 11.93
CA VAL A 68 -2.89 -9.34 11.84
C VAL A 68 -2.14 -8.76 10.65
N VAL A 69 -2.87 -8.30 9.65
CA VAL A 69 -2.31 -7.84 8.38
C VAL A 69 -2.31 -6.32 8.35
N TYR A 70 -1.20 -5.77 7.90
CA TYR A 70 -1.01 -4.35 7.64
C TYR A 70 -0.82 -4.12 6.15
N TRP A 71 -1.22 -2.95 5.66
CA TRP A 71 -0.76 -2.43 4.38
C TRP A 71 0.31 -1.37 4.61
N ALA A 72 1.28 -1.34 3.71
CA ALA A 72 2.33 -0.35 3.69
C ALA A 72 2.28 0.39 2.37
N LEU A 73 2.57 1.68 2.44
CA LEU A 73 2.81 2.46 1.26
C LEU A 73 4.30 2.67 1.09
N VAL A 74 4.78 2.31 -0.10
CA VAL A 74 6.19 2.42 -0.45
C VAL A 74 6.28 3.39 -1.61
N ARG A 75 6.94 4.52 -1.38
CA ARG A 75 7.23 5.51 -2.43
C ARG A 75 8.33 5.00 -3.36
N PRO A 76 8.45 5.50 -4.61
CA PRO A 76 9.47 5.05 -5.55
C PRO A 76 10.89 5.08 -4.97
N GLU A 77 11.26 6.15 -4.28
CA GLU A 77 12.56 6.31 -3.62
C GLU A 77 12.79 5.34 -2.44
N GLU A 78 11.71 4.86 -1.82
CA GLU A 78 11.77 3.83 -0.78
C GLU A 78 11.91 2.44 -1.43
N ALA A 79 11.24 2.21 -2.56
CA ALA A 79 11.29 0.96 -3.32
C ALA A 79 12.69 0.69 -3.89
N GLU A 80 13.41 1.72 -4.34
CA GLU A 80 14.80 1.63 -4.82
C GLU A 80 15.78 1.13 -3.75
N ARG A 81 15.45 1.31 -2.46
CA ARG A 81 16.27 0.83 -1.34
C ARG A 81 15.95 -0.61 -0.94
N GLY A 82 14.91 -1.20 -1.52
CA GLY A 82 14.49 -2.56 -1.23
C GLY A 82 15.51 -3.59 -1.73
N ILE A 83 15.57 -4.73 -1.04
CA ILE A 83 16.30 -5.89 -1.53
C ILE A 83 15.48 -6.54 -2.64
N GLU A 84 16.10 -6.72 -3.80
CA GLU A 84 15.62 -7.63 -4.84
C GLU A 84 16.68 -8.73 -5.05
N ASP A 85 16.29 -9.97 -4.78
CA ASP A 85 17.13 -11.14 -4.98
C ASP A 85 16.28 -12.37 -5.35
N GLU A 86 16.86 -13.57 -5.39
CA GLU A 86 16.15 -14.81 -5.73
C GLU A 86 14.99 -15.16 -4.78
N ASN A 87 15.00 -14.61 -3.57
CA ASN A 87 14.05 -14.86 -2.50
C ASN A 87 13.18 -13.64 -2.19
N VAL A 88 13.44 -12.46 -2.77
CA VAL A 88 12.64 -11.24 -2.58
C VAL A 88 12.44 -10.56 -3.93
N ALA A 89 11.19 -10.44 -4.37
CA ALA A 89 10.90 -9.84 -5.67
C ALA A 89 9.58 -9.04 -5.66
N TRP A 90 9.52 -8.00 -6.50
CA TRP A 90 8.30 -7.25 -6.73
C TRP A 90 7.40 -7.96 -7.75
N HIS A 91 6.15 -8.21 -7.35
CA HIS A 91 5.13 -8.77 -8.22
C HIS A 91 3.93 -7.82 -8.36
N PRO A 92 3.26 -7.80 -9.53
CA PRO A 92 1.98 -7.11 -9.69
C PRO A 92 0.94 -7.65 -8.70
N ALA A 93 0.35 -6.77 -7.89
CA ALA A 93 -0.61 -7.18 -6.85
C ALA A 93 -1.87 -7.82 -7.45
N ASP A 94 -2.30 -7.36 -8.63
CA ASP A 94 -3.47 -7.88 -9.37
C ASP A 94 -3.26 -9.26 -9.99
N ARG A 95 -2.01 -9.65 -10.23
CA ARG A 95 -1.65 -10.92 -10.84
C ARG A 95 -0.50 -11.55 -10.05
N PRO A 96 -0.71 -11.85 -8.76
CA PRO A 96 0.35 -12.41 -7.94
C PRO A 96 0.65 -13.85 -8.40
N PRO A 97 1.90 -14.31 -8.22
CA PRO A 97 2.25 -15.72 -8.44
C PRO A 97 1.47 -16.64 -7.50
N GLU A 98 1.73 -17.95 -7.56
CA GLU A 98 1.18 -18.86 -6.56
C GLU A 98 1.71 -18.50 -5.17
N LEU A 99 0.79 -18.26 -4.23
CA LEU A 99 1.11 -17.83 -2.87
C LEU A 99 0.93 -18.98 -1.88
N ALA A 100 1.76 -18.99 -0.84
CA ALA A 100 1.63 -19.88 0.30
C ALA A 100 0.42 -19.51 1.18
N PHE A 101 -0.09 -20.49 1.94
CA PHE A 101 -1.20 -20.32 2.88
C PHE A 101 -2.45 -19.69 2.23
N ASP A 102 -3.15 -18.83 2.97
CA ASP A 102 -4.29 -18.03 2.55
C ASP A 102 -3.89 -16.64 2.02
N HIS A 103 -2.61 -16.42 1.68
CA HIS A 103 -2.12 -15.10 1.29
C HIS A 103 -2.79 -14.56 0.02
N ARG A 104 -3.26 -15.42 -0.89
CA ARG A 104 -4.08 -14.99 -2.03
C ARG A 104 -5.37 -14.31 -1.56
N THR A 105 -6.04 -14.87 -0.56
CA THR A 105 -7.24 -14.27 0.04
C THR A 105 -6.92 -12.93 0.70
N ILE A 106 -5.78 -12.83 1.40
CA ILE A 106 -5.32 -11.58 2.01
C ILE A 106 -5.11 -10.49 0.95
N VAL A 107 -4.40 -10.81 -0.14
CA VAL A 107 -4.14 -9.87 -1.24
C VAL A 107 -5.45 -9.45 -1.91
N SER A 108 -6.35 -10.39 -2.20
CA SER A 108 -7.66 -10.08 -2.78
C SER A 108 -8.49 -9.16 -1.88
N TYR A 109 -8.49 -9.41 -0.57
CA TYR A 109 -9.17 -8.54 0.40
C TYR A 109 -8.53 -7.15 0.45
N ALA A 110 -7.20 -7.07 0.46
CA ALA A 110 -6.47 -5.80 0.44
C ALA A 110 -6.82 -4.96 -0.78
N LEU A 111 -6.80 -5.56 -1.98
CA LEU A 111 -7.17 -4.88 -3.22
C LEU A 111 -8.64 -4.45 -3.24
N TRP A 112 -9.56 -5.30 -2.76
CA TRP A 112 -10.96 -4.93 -2.62
C TRP A 112 -11.12 -3.73 -1.69
N ARG A 113 -10.51 -3.78 -0.49
CA ARG A 113 -10.57 -2.71 0.50
C ARG A 113 -10.00 -1.40 -0.04
N LEU A 114 -8.83 -1.47 -0.67
CA LEU A 114 -8.15 -0.36 -1.34
C LEU A 114 -9.11 0.30 -2.35
N ARG A 115 -9.68 -0.49 -3.25
CA ARG A 115 -10.60 0.02 -4.29
C ARG A 115 -11.90 0.60 -3.76
N THR A 116 -12.42 0.08 -2.64
CA THR A 116 -13.71 0.51 -2.08
C THR A 116 -13.58 1.70 -1.13
N LYS A 117 -12.44 1.88 -0.46
CA LYS A 117 -12.27 2.89 0.60
C LYS A 117 -11.38 4.09 0.25
N MET A 118 -10.85 4.15 -0.96
CA MET A 118 -9.94 5.24 -1.34
C MET A 118 -10.67 6.51 -1.80
N GLU A 119 -10.45 7.58 -1.04
CA GLU A 119 -10.80 8.95 -1.40
C GLU A 119 -9.65 9.65 -2.12
N TYR A 120 -9.97 10.66 -2.94
CA TYR A 120 -8.99 11.35 -3.81
C TYR A 120 -7.84 11.95 -3.00
N SER A 121 -8.20 12.51 -1.86
CA SER A 121 -7.35 13.21 -0.93
C SER A 121 -6.30 12.29 -0.28
N ARG A 122 -6.74 11.15 0.27
CA ARG A 122 -5.86 10.14 0.90
C ARG A 122 -4.89 9.54 -0.11
N ILE A 123 -5.34 9.25 -1.33
CA ILE A 123 -4.45 8.76 -2.40
C ILE A 123 -3.35 9.75 -2.72
N ALA A 124 -3.70 11.03 -2.83
CA ALA A 124 -2.76 12.06 -3.24
C ALA A 124 -1.59 12.16 -2.26
N GLN A 125 -1.90 12.31 -0.97
CA GLN A 125 -0.90 12.43 0.08
C GLN A 125 -0.10 11.13 0.24
N ALA A 126 -0.76 9.98 0.07
CA ALA A 126 -0.10 8.69 0.13
C ALA A 126 0.92 8.56 -1.04
N PHE A 127 0.44 8.53 -2.28
CA PHE A 127 1.25 8.08 -3.41
C PHE A 127 2.05 9.19 -4.09
N LEU A 128 1.61 10.45 -4.00
CA LEU A 128 2.15 11.56 -4.78
C LEU A 128 2.88 12.62 -3.94
N GLY A 129 2.74 12.57 -2.61
CA GLY A 129 3.36 13.53 -1.69
C GLY A 129 2.58 14.84 -1.57
N GLU A 130 3.26 15.90 -1.14
CA GLU A 130 2.64 17.18 -0.76
C GLU A 130 2.00 17.94 -1.94
N THR A 131 2.61 17.84 -3.13
CA THR A 131 2.12 18.54 -4.34
C THR A 131 2.12 17.61 -5.54
N PHE A 132 1.07 17.69 -6.36
CA PHE A 132 0.88 16.82 -7.51
C PHE A 132 0.03 17.47 -8.60
N THR A 133 0.09 16.92 -9.81
CA THR A 133 -0.81 17.29 -10.91
C THR A 133 -2.05 16.41 -10.90
N LEU A 134 -3.18 16.92 -11.42
CA LEU A 134 -4.38 16.09 -11.63
C LEU A 134 -4.15 14.92 -12.59
N ALA A 135 -3.17 15.03 -13.49
CA ALA A 135 -2.79 13.93 -14.38
C ALA A 135 -2.12 12.78 -13.62
N GLN A 136 -1.20 13.10 -12.69
CA GLN A 136 -0.58 12.11 -11.80
C GLN A 136 -1.62 11.47 -10.88
N LEU A 137 -2.51 12.25 -10.28
CA LEU A 137 -3.60 11.73 -9.45
C LEU A 137 -4.51 10.77 -10.23
N ARG A 138 -4.89 11.14 -11.46
CA ARG A 138 -5.66 10.27 -12.35
C ARG A 138 -4.95 8.95 -12.64
N GLN A 139 -3.65 9.00 -12.95
CA GLN A 139 -2.86 7.79 -13.23
C GLN A 139 -2.85 6.81 -12.05
N VAL A 140 -2.67 7.30 -10.82
CA VAL A 140 -2.73 6.44 -9.63
C VAL A 140 -4.11 5.79 -9.50
N TYR A 141 -5.17 6.57 -9.70
CA TYR A 141 -6.55 6.07 -9.69
C TYR A 141 -6.81 5.00 -10.76
N GLU A 142 -6.34 5.21 -11.98
CA GLU A 142 -6.50 4.25 -13.07
C GLU A 142 -5.79 2.93 -12.77
N VAL A 143 -4.59 3.00 -12.19
CA VAL A 143 -3.83 1.82 -11.76
C VAL A 143 -4.56 1.09 -10.63
N VAL A 144 -5.04 1.79 -9.61
CA VAL A 144 -5.74 1.15 -8.48
C VAL A 144 -7.07 0.54 -8.93
N LEU A 145 -7.87 1.28 -9.70
CA LEU A 145 -9.20 0.87 -10.14
C LEU A 145 -9.17 -0.10 -11.33
N GLN A 146 -8.01 -0.29 -11.97
CA GLN A 146 -7.85 -1.14 -13.16
C GLN A 146 -8.78 -0.73 -14.31
N ARG A 147 -8.97 0.58 -14.51
CA ARG A 147 -9.77 1.14 -15.60
C ARG A 147 -9.26 2.52 -15.99
N THR A 148 -9.50 2.92 -17.23
CA THR A 148 -9.24 4.29 -17.67
C THR A 148 -10.32 5.24 -17.15
N LEU A 149 -9.94 6.50 -16.92
CA LEU A 149 -10.79 7.58 -16.46
C LEU A 149 -10.70 8.74 -17.45
N ASP A 150 -11.87 9.27 -17.83
CA ASP A 150 -11.93 10.44 -18.69
C ASP A 150 -11.30 11.67 -18.00
N PRO A 151 -10.32 12.34 -18.61
CA PRO A 151 -9.62 13.46 -17.96
C PRO A 151 -10.52 14.64 -17.56
N ALA A 152 -11.57 14.93 -18.33
CA ALA A 152 -12.45 16.08 -18.08
C ALA A 152 -13.44 15.78 -16.95
N ASN A 153 -14.04 14.58 -16.94
CA ASN A 153 -14.88 14.09 -15.85
C ASN A 153 -14.08 13.99 -14.55
N PHE A 154 -12.86 13.42 -14.62
CA PHE A 154 -11.99 13.26 -13.46
C PHE A 154 -11.67 14.61 -12.80
N ARG A 155 -11.25 15.60 -13.60
CA ARG A 155 -11.01 16.96 -13.09
C ARG A 155 -12.24 17.52 -12.38
N ARG A 156 -13.42 17.44 -13.00
CA ARG A 156 -14.66 17.95 -12.40
C ARG A 156 -15.00 17.26 -11.09
N GLN A 157 -14.83 15.93 -10.99
CA GLN A 157 -15.08 15.19 -9.76
C GLN A 157 -14.12 15.56 -8.64
N VAL A 158 -12.83 15.67 -8.96
CA VAL A 158 -11.79 16.01 -7.99
C VAL A 158 -11.95 17.45 -7.48
N GLU A 159 -12.25 18.41 -8.36
CA GLU A 159 -12.50 19.80 -7.96
C GLU A 159 -13.80 19.94 -7.16
N ALA A 160 -14.82 19.11 -7.45
CA ALA A 160 -16.08 19.10 -6.73
C ALA A 160 -16.00 18.41 -5.36
N SER A 161 -15.00 17.57 -5.10
CA SER A 161 -14.87 16.89 -3.79
C SER A 161 -14.47 17.87 -2.68
N GLY A 162 -13.80 18.97 -3.03
CA GLY A 162 -13.35 19.99 -2.08
C GLY A 162 -12.05 19.63 -1.34
N ASP A 163 -11.54 18.41 -1.51
CA ASP A 163 -10.40 17.90 -0.74
C ASP A 163 -9.04 18.34 -1.28
N VAL A 164 -8.99 18.80 -2.53
CA VAL A 164 -7.76 19.29 -3.15
C VAL A 164 -7.93 20.73 -3.61
N GLU A 165 -6.84 21.49 -3.49
CA GLU A 165 -6.80 22.89 -3.87
C GLU A 165 -5.59 23.20 -4.76
N PRO A 166 -5.72 24.15 -5.70
CA PRO A 166 -4.59 24.59 -6.50
C PRO A 166 -3.59 25.35 -5.62
N THR A 167 -2.31 25.08 -5.81
CA THR A 167 -1.21 25.77 -5.09
C THR A 167 -0.89 27.15 -5.66
N GLY A 168 -1.33 27.44 -6.89
CA GLY A 168 -0.88 28.59 -7.68
C GLY A 168 0.41 28.32 -8.47
N GLU A 169 1.09 27.21 -8.18
CA GLU A 169 2.32 26.80 -8.83
C GLU A 169 2.07 25.85 -10.02
N TYR A 170 3.11 25.66 -10.82
CA TYR A 170 3.09 24.85 -12.02
C TYR A 170 4.32 23.93 -12.05
N LEU A 171 4.14 22.71 -12.55
CA LEU A 171 5.25 21.76 -12.69
C LEU A 171 6.24 22.29 -13.74
N VAL A 172 7.48 22.55 -13.33
CA VAL A 172 8.55 23.08 -14.18
C VAL A 172 9.20 21.95 -14.99
N GLY A 173 9.63 22.22 -16.23
CA GLY A 173 10.49 21.30 -17.01
C GLY A 173 9.86 20.66 -18.26
N GLY A 174 8.69 21.09 -18.69
CA GLY A 174 8.02 20.58 -19.90
C GLY A 174 8.18 21.47 -21.15
N ARG A 175 8.10 20.86 -22.34
CA ARG A 175 8.10 21.55 -23.66
C ARG A 175 6.73 22.19 -24.00
N HIS A 176 5.71 21.93 -23.20
CA HIS A 176 4.33 22.40 -23.36
C HIS A 176 3.87 23.22 -22.16
N ARG A 177 2.65 23.78 -22.22
CA ARG A 177 2.04 24.53 -21.11
C ARG A 177 2.17 23.70 -19.82
N PRO A 178 2.84 24.23 -18.79
CA PRO A 178 3.13 23.44 -17.60
C PRO A 178 1.81 23.13 -16.87
N PRO A 179 1.66 21.91 -16.33
CA PRO A 179 0.46 21.53 -15.60
C PRO A 179 0.43 22.23 -14.23
N LYS A 180 -0.77 22.62 -13.77
CA LYS A 180 -0.98 23.19 -12.43
C LYS A 180 -0.68 22.15 -11.36
N LEU A 181 -0.09 22.61 -10.27
CA LEU A 181 0.11 21.83 -9.05
C LEU A 181 -1.06 22.04 -8.08
N TYR A 182 -1.48 20.93 -7.49
CA TYR A 182 -2.51 20.84 -6.47
C TYR A 182 -1.91 20.22 -5.22
N ARG A 183 -2.55 20.48 -4.08
CA ARG A 183 -2.25 19.85 -2.80
C ARG A 183 -3.54 19.46 -2.10
N HIS A 184 -3.44 18.65 -1.05
CA HIS A 184 -4.56 18.38 -0.15
C HIS A 184 -4.87 19.64 0.69
N ARG A 185 -6.16 19.92 0.94
CA ARG A 185 -6.65 21.06 1.72
C ARG A 185 -6.37 20.93 3.23
N GLU A 186 -6.43 19.72 3.79
CA GLU A 186 -6.17 19.44 5.21
C GLU A 186 -5.06 18.40 5.35
N ALA A 187 -4.20 18.52 6.34
CA ALA A 187 -3.25 17.46 6.68
C ALA A 187 -4.04 16.31 7.32
N ASN A 188 -4.61 15.43 6.50
CA ASN A 188 -5.24 14.22 7.03
C ASN A 188 -4.12 13.28 7.46
N ASP A 189 -4.25 12.68 8.65
CA ASP A 189 -3.42 11.54 8.96
C ASP A 189 -3.71 10.46 7.91
N LEU A 190 -2.67 10.02 7.23
CA LEU A 190 -2.76 8.95 6.24
C LEU A 190 -3.36 7.69 6.88
N ALA A 191 -3.11 7.50 8.18
CA ALA A 191 -3.57 6.37 8.97
C ALA A 191 -4.76 6.79 9.84
N ASP A 192 -5.94 6.23 9.56
CA ASP A 192 -7.07 6.32 10.48
C ASP A 192 -6.91 5.24 11.56
N ASN A 193 -5.98 5.48 12.48
CA ASN A 193 -5.72 4.59 13.63
C ASN A 193 -6.78 4.76 14.73
N GLY A 194 -7.84 5.53 14.48
CA GLY A 194 -8.83 5.88 15.49
C GLY A 194 -8.21 6.64 16.69
N PRO A 195 -8.86 6.66 17.86
CA PRO A 195 -8.40 7.41 19.03
C PRO A 195 -7.15 6.82 19.72
N LEU A 196 -6.55 5.77 19.16
CA LEU A 196 -5.41 5.06 19.75
C LEU A 196 -4.06 5.54 19.20
N THR A 197 -4.06 6.52 18.29
CA THR A 197 -2.83 7.15 17.79
C THR A 197 -2.15 7.90 18.95
N GLY A 198 -1.13 7.31 19.56
CA GLY A 198 -0.31 7.93 20.62
C GLY A 198 -0.34 7.25 22.00
N LEU A 199 -0.89 6.03 22.10
CA LEU A 199 -0.67 5.15 23.26
C LEU A 199 0.63 4.36 23.11
#